data_AF-A0A853EKI0-F1
#
_entry.id   AF-A0A853EKI0-F1
#
_cell.length_a   1.000
_cell.length_b   1.000
_cell.length_c   1.000
_cell.angle_alpha   90.00
_cell.angle_beta   90.00
_cell.angle_gamma   90.00
#
_symmetry.space_group_name_H-M   'P 1'
#
loop_
_entity.id
_entity.type
_entity.pdbx_description
1 polymer ?
#
loop_
_entity_poly.entity_id
_entity_poly.type
_entity_poly.pdbx_seq_one_letter_code
_entity_poly.pdbx_strand_id
1 'polypeptide(L)'
;MGAARSRGRTRRAPALLLPPAVSRSLCRARALWRDMTGESAYERYLARHAREHPDHEPMSAREFWHARDRLAENDISTGCC
;
A
#
# COMPACT_ATOMS: atom_id res chain seq x y z
N MET A 1 24.74 -35.18 -26.54
CA MET A 1 25.97 -34.36 -26.36
C MET A 1 25.52 -32.92 -26.20
N GLY A 2 25.33 -32.42 -24.98
CA GLY A 2 26.26 -31.49 -24.30
C GLY A 2 25.79 -30.04 -24.52
N ALA A 3 25.67 -29.12 -23.57
CA ALA A 3 26.14 -29.08 -22.20
C ALA A 3 25.30 -28.10 -21.37
N ALA A 4 25.24 -28.37 -20.08
CA ALA A 4 24.82 -27.46 -19.03
C ALA A 4 25.57 -26.12 -19.04
N ARG A 5 24.92 -25.07 -18.50
CA ARG A 5 25.48 -23.91 -17.76
C ARG A 5 24.27 -23.05 -17.35
N SER A 6 23.66 -23.21 -16.17
CA SER A 6 24.11 -22.73 -14.85
C SER A 6 24.82 -21.37 -14.85
N ARG A 7 24.35 -20.50 -13.93
CA ARG A 7 24.81 -19.18 -13.43
C ARG A 7 23.69 -18.13 -13.66
N GLY A 8 22.85 -17.73 -12.71
CA GLY A 8 23.06 -17.61 -11.27
C GLY A 8 23.78 -16.29 -10.95
N ARG A 9 23.20 -15.53 -10.00
CA ARG A 9 23.85 -14.50 -9.14
C ARG A 9 23.89 -13.09 -9.76
N THR A 10 23.46 -11.98 -9.14
CA THR A 10 23.05 -11.59 -7.77
C THR A 10 22.44 -10.18 -7.83
N ARG A 11 21.61 -9.72 -6.89
CA ARG A 11 22.06 -9.13 -5.61
C ARG A 11 20.93 -9.23 -4.58
N ARG A 12 20.97 -10.26 -3.73
CA ARG A 12 20.34 -10.14 -2.40
C ARG A 12 21.32 -9.39 -1.52
N ALA A 13 20.88 -8.22 -1.07
CA ALA A 13 21.54 -7.41 -0.06
C ALA A 13 21.92 -8.28 1.15
N PRO A 14 22.98 -7.93 1.91
CA PRO A 14 23.36 -8.68 3.09
C PRO A 14 22.17 -8.68 4.05
N ALA A 15 21.59 -9.86 4.24
CA ALA A 15 20.65 -10.09 5.31
C ALA A 15 21.43 -9.89 6.60
N LEU A 16 21.14 -8.78 7.31
CA LEU A 16 21.12 -8.85 8.76
C LEU A 16 20.35 -10.13 9.07
N LEU A 17 21.03 -11.09 9.71
CA LEU A 17 20.56 -12.47 9.93
C LEU A 17 19.36 -12.47 10.89
N LEU A 18 18.24 -11.90 10.47
CA LEU A 18 16.97 -12.04 11.14
C LEU A 18 16.42 -13.41 10.76
N PRO A 19 15.96 -14.21 11.73
CA PRO A 19 15.26 -15.45 11.43
C PRO A 19 14.10 -15.16 10.47
N PRO A 20 13.83 -16.03 9.48
CA PRO A 20 12.75 -15.82 8.51
C PRO A 20 11.39 -15.62 9.20
N ALA A 21 11.19 -16.24 10.37
CA ALA A 21 10.04 -16.03 11.23
C ALA A 21 9.90 -14.57 11.70
N VAL A 22 11.00 -13.94 12.14
CA VAL A 22 10.99 -12.53 12.59
C VAL A 22 10.73 -11.59 11.41
N SER A 23 11.35 -11.84 10.25
CA SER A 23 11.08 -11.03 9.05
C SER A 23 9.61 -11.12 8.61
N ARG A 24 8.99 -12.31 8.70
CA ARG A 24 7.58 -12.51 8.34
C ARG A 24 6.65 -11.80 9.32
N SER A 25 6.96 -11.84 10.61
CA SER A 25 6.20 -11.11 11.63
C SER A 25 6.31 -9.60 11.46
N LEU A 26 7.49 -9.06 11.15
CA LEU A 26 7.69 -7.64 10.87
C LEU A 26 6.95 -7.20 9.60
N CYS A 27 6.95 -8.02 8.53
CA CYS A 27 6.18 -7.71 7.33
C CYS A 27 4.67 -7.68 7.61
N ARG A 28 4.17 -8.62 8.44
CA ARG A 28 2.76 -8.66 8.85
C ARG A 28 2.39 -7.48 9.76
N ALA A 29 3.23 -7.17 10.74
CA ALA A 29 3.03 -6.03 11.63
C ALA A 29 3.06 -4.72 10.84
N ARG A 30 3.95 -4.59 9.84
CA ARG A 30 3.99 -3.43 8.94
C ARG A 30 2.74 -3.34 8.05
N ALA A 31 2.27 -4.46 7.50
CA ALA A 31 1.03 -4.47 6.72
C ALA A 31 -0.17 -4.07 7.58
N LEU A 32 -0.30 -4.66 8.77
CA LEU A 32 -1.35 -4.31 9.73
C LEU A 32 -1.24 -2.84 10.15
N TRP A 33 -0.03 -2.34 10.39
CA TRP A 33 0.19 -0.94 10.72
C TRP A 33 -0.24 -0.03 9.57
N ARG A 34 0.06 -0.38 8.31
CA ARG A 34 -0.41 0.37 7.13
C ARG A 34 -1.93 0.34 6.98
N ASP A 35 -2.56 -0.76 7.34
CA ASP A 35 -4.03 -0.87 7.36
C ASP A 35 -4.64 -0.01 8.47
N MET A 36 -3.99 0.04 9.64
CA MET A 36 -4.41 0.84 10.79
C MET A 36 -4.12 2.34 10.63
N THR A 37 -2.98 2.73 10.04
CA THR A 37 -2.64 4.14 9.77
C THR A 37 -3.42 4.71 8.60
N GLY A 38 -4.19 3.88 7.90
CA GLY A 38 -4.94 4.28 6.72
C GLY A 38 -4.05 4.49 5.50
N GLU A 39 -2.79 4.08 5.51
CA GLU A 39 -1.92 4.10 4.33
C GLU A 39 -2.48 3.21 3.19
N SER A 40 -3.32 2.22 3.50
CA SER A 40 -4.09 1.42 2.51
C SER A 40 -5.42 2.05 2.09
N ALA A 41 -5.74 3.27 2.54
CA ALA A 41 -6.97 3.96 2.15
C ALA A 41 -7.05 4.22 0.64
N TYR A 42 -5.91 4.51 0.00
CA TYR A 42 -5.85 4.69 -1.45
C TYR A 42 -6.10 3.39 -2.22
N GLU A 43 -5.52 2.27 -1.77
CA GLU A 43 -5.75 0.95 -2.38
C GLU A 43 -7.23 0.53 -2.25
N ARG A 44 -7.85 0.82 -1.10
CA ARG A 44 -9.29 0.65 -0.91
C ARG A 44 -10.14 1.55 -1.82
N TYR A 45 -9.71 2.80 -2.03
CA TYR A 45 -10.36 3.70 -2.99
C TYR A 45 -10.29 3.11 -4.40
N LEU A 46 -9.13 2.64 -4.85
CA LEU A 46 -8.97 2.00 -6.16
C LEU A 46 -9.81 0.74 -6.30
N ALA A 47 -9.86 -0.11 -5.28
CA ALA A 47 -10.67 -1.33 -5.30
C ALA A 47 -12.17 -1.03 -5.40
N ARG A 48 -12.63 0.07 -4.79
CA ARG A 48 -14.00 0.57 -4.92
C ARG A 48 -14.24 1.19 -6.29
N HIS A 49 -13.34 2.07 -6.72
CA HIS A 49 -13.41 2.76 -8.00
C HIS A 49 -13.42 1.79 -9.18
N ALA A 50 -12.61 0.73 -9.13
CA ALA A 50 -12.60 -0.33 -10.14
C ALA A 50 -13.91 -1.13 -10.20
N ARG A 51 -14.69 -1.18 -9.10
CA ARG A 51 -16.00 -1.84 -9.06
C ARG A 51 -17.13 -0.92 -9.53
N GLU A 52 -17.07 0.35 -9.16
CA GLU A 52 -18.15 1.32 -9.38
C GLU A 52 -18.00 2.05 -10.72
N HIS A 53 -16.76 2.28 -11.16
CA HIS A 53 -16.42 3.06 -12.35
C HIS A 53 -15.25 2.41 -13.12
N PRO A 54 -15.48 1.28 -13.81
CA PRO A 54 -14.44 0.62 -14.59
C PRO A 54 -13.96 1.47 -15.78
N ASP A 55 -14.77 2.42 -16.25
CA ASP A 55 -14.50 3.24 -17.44
C ASP A 55 -13.85 4.60 -17.14
N HIS A 56 -13.57 4.94 -15.86
CA HIS A 56 -12.99 6.22 -15.47
C HIS A 56 -11.62 6.04 -14.83
N GLU A 57 -10.63 6.85 -15.22
CA GLU A 57 -9.31 6.82 -14.60
C GLU A 57 -9.42 7.22 -13.12
N PRO A 58 -8.88 6.43 -12.17
CA PRO A 58 -8.90 6.79 -10.77
C PRO A 58 -8.08 8.05 -10.50
N MET A 59 -8.50 8.84 -9.52
CA MET A 59 -7.73 9.99 -9.03
C MET A 59 -6.36 9.53 -8.52
N SER A 60 -5.31 10.36 -8.68
CA SER A 60 -3.98 10.01 -8.18
C SER A 60 -3.92 9.96 -6.65
N ALA A 61 -2.96 9.21 -6.10
CA ALA A 61 -2.79 9.09 -4.65
C ALA A 61 -2.67 10.45 -3.95
N ARG A 62 -1.92 11.39 -4.55
CA ARG A 62 -1.71 12.72 -3.99
C ARG A 62 -3.01 13.53 -3.93
N GLU A 63 -3.78 13.52 -5.01
CA GLU A 63 -5.07 14.22 -5.08
C GLU A 63 -6.08 13.60 -4.12
N PHE A 64 -6.08 12.27 -3.96
CA PHE A 64 -6.92 11.58 -2.97
C PHE A 64 -6.61 12.07 -1.55
N TRP A 65 -5.34 12.20 -1.19
CA TRP A 65 -4.93 12.72 0.12
C TRP A 65 -5.31 14.19 0.31
N HIS A 66 -5.14 15.03 -0.71
CA HIS A 66 -5.58 16.42 -0.66
C HIS A 66 -7.11 16.56 -0.55
N ALA A 67 -7.88 15.72 -1.26
CA ALA A 67 -9.33 15.71 -1.18
C ALA A 67 -9.80 15.30 0.22
N ARG A 68 -9.13 14.30 0.83
CA ARG A 68 -9.39 13.90 2.21
C ARG A 68 -9.09 15.00 3.23
N ASP A 69 -7.96 15.69 3.05
CA ASP A 69 -7.55 16.80 3.90
C ASP A 69 -8.56 17.96 3.81
N ARG A 70 -8.96 18.34 2.58
CA ARG A 70 -10.05 19.29 2.36
C ARG A 70 -11.35 18.84 3.01
N LEU A 71 -11.71 17.57 2.89
CA LEU A 71 -12.91 17.07 3.55
C LEU A 71 -12.79 17.18 5.07
N ALA A 72 -11.63 16.89 5.67
CA ALA A 72 -11.41 17.06 7.11
C ALA A 72 -11.47 18.52 7.56
N GLU A 73 -10.98 19.45 6.74
CA GLU A 73 -11.10 20.90 6.99
C GLU A 73 -12.54 21.40 6.85
N ASN A 74 -13.30 20.87 5.89
CA ASN A 74 -14.69 21.25 5.63
C ASN A 74 -15.72 20.45 6.45
N ASP A 75 -15.32 19.36 7.09
CA ASP A 75 -16.12 18.56 8.04
C ASP A 75 -16.18 19.25 9.41
N ILE A 76 -16.44 20.56 9.39
CA ILE A 76 -17.03 21.23 10.54
C ILE A 76 -18.48 20.77 10.52
N SER A 77 -18.78 19.72 11.29
CA SER A 77 -20.16 19.40 11.67
C SER A 77 -20.79 20.69 12.17
N THR A 78 -21.49 21.37 11.25
CA THR A 78 -22.21 22.59 11.56
C THR A 78 -23.48 22.11 12.23
N GLY A 79 -23.33 21.56 13.44
CA GLY A 79 -24.40 21.36 14.39
C GLY A 79 -24.92 22.74 14.74
N CYS A 80 -25.74 23.29 13.84
CA CYS A 80 -26.55 24.45 14.11
C CYS A 80 -27.80 23.92 14.80
N CYS A 81 -27.85 24.20 16.12
CA CYS A 81 -28.91 23.92 17.08
C CYS A 81 -28.97 22.51 17.66
#